data_AF-A0AAN8KNG3-F1
#
_entry.id   AF-A0AAN8KNG3-F1
#
_cell.length_a   1.000
_cell.length_b   1.000
_cell.length_c   1.000
_cell.angle_alpha   90.00
_cell.angle_beta   90.00
_cell.angle_gamma   90.00
#
_symmetry.space_group_name_H-M   'P 1'
#
loop_
_entity.id
_entity.type
_entity.pdbx_description
1 polymer ?
#
loop_
_entity_poly.entity_id
_entity_poly.type
_entity_poly.pdbx_seq_one_letter_code
_entity_poly.pdbx_strand_id
1 'polypeptide(L)'
;MGNIENVRKSTSGTPLRNNEILQRDSNSEEEMTTEDIIEELKQGKSTARAVFTRSRHKLLNLLDLGDEDDEEFSMKSRTKEVQEWCEKIDTTSEKVLTIMKELADEYAKIKDRKSKSNISFEMEKIEMELDETHELAYSYMKV
;
A
#
# COMPACT_ATOMS: atom_id res chain seq x y z
N MET A 1 51.00 77.52 -2.08
CA MET A 1 50.05 78.53 -1.57
C MET A 1 48.88 78.62 -2.54
N GLY A 2 47.65 78.53 -2.04
CA GLY A 2 46.44 78.80 -2.84
C GLY A 2 45.37 77.71 -2.75
N ASN A 3 44.49 77.84 -1.75
CA ASN A 3 43.22 77.09 -1.58
C ASN A 3 42.17 77.46 -2.65
N ILE A 4 41.10 76.66 -2.72
CA ILE A 4 39.64 76.98 -2.78
C ILE A 4 38.96 75.77 -3.45
N GLU A 5 38.38 74.81 -2.72
CA GLU A 5 37.03 74.76 -2.13
C GLU A 5 35.84 74.64 -3.09
N ASN A 6 34.97 73.68 -2.71
CA ASN A 6 33.53 73.58 -2.91
C ASN A 6 32.94 73.16 -4.27
N VAL A 7 31.86 72.38 -4.40
CA VAL A 7 31.05 71.41 -3.60
C VAL A 7 29.68 71.35 -4.31
N ARG A 8 28.99 70.20 -4.23
CA ARG A 8 27.57 69.89 -4.60
C ARG A 8 27.32 69.62 -6.09
N LYS A 9 26.47 68.65 -6.50
CA LYS A 9 25.30 68.02 -5.85
C LYS A 9 24.91 66.72 -6.57
N SER A 10 24.30 65.83 -5.78
CA SER A 10 23.42 64.69 -6.07
C SER A 10 22.68 64.69 -7.42
N THR A 11 22.46 63.53 -8.04
CA THR A 11 21.27 62.65 -7.84
C THR A 11 21.22 61.50 -8.86
N SER A 12 20.75 60.35 -8.37
CA SER A 12 19.86 59.38 -9.04
C SER A 12 20.25 58.76 -10.39
N GLY A 13 20.37 57.43 -10.39
CA GLY A 13 20.18 56.63 -11.59
C GLY A 13 20.75 55.23 -11.47
N THR A 14 20.02 54.32 -10.83
CA THR A 14 20.13 52.89 -11.20
C THR A 14 19.35 52.71 -12.50
N PRO A 15 19.86 51.93 -13.47
CA PRO A 15 19.17 50.67 -13.71
C PRO A 15 20.09 49.49 -14.11
N LEU A 16 19.81 48.35 -13.46
CA LEU A 16 19.67 46.98 -14.01
C LEU A 16 20.64 46.51 -15.12
N ARG A 17 21.42 45.46 -14.83
CA ARG A 17 21.56 44.32 -15.78
C ARG A 17 22.05 43.02 -15.12
N ASN A 18 21.07 42.18 -14.81
CA ASN A 18 20.90 40.72 -14.91
C ASN A 18 22.08 39.75 -15.05
N ASN A 19 21.80 38.56 -14.48
CA ASN A 19 22.46 37.24 -14.51
C ASN A 19 23.52 37.11 -13.41
N GLU A 20 23.32 36.32 -12.36
CA GLU A 20 22.98 34.89 -12.44
C GLU A 20 21.80 34.50 -11.55
N ILE A 21 20.85 33.81 -12.18
CA ILE A 21 19.81 33.04 -11.53
C ILE A 21 20.52 31.86 -10.85
N LEU A 22 20.74 31.93 -9.54
CA LEU A 22 20.90 30.70 -8.76
C LEU A 22 19.50 30.08 -8.66
N GLN A 23 19.24 29.12 -9.54
CA GLN A 23 18.16 28.15 -9.36
C GLN A 23 18.44 27.42 -8.04
N ARG A 24 17.79 27.87 -6.97
CA ARG A 24 17.53 27.02 -5.80
C ARG A 24 16.21 26.31 -6.06
N ASP A 25 16.24 25.39 -7.01
CA ASP A 25 15.30 24.29 -7.00
C ASP A 25 15.89 23.25 -6.04
N SER A 26 15.81 23.55 -4.75
CA SER A 26 15.88 22.54 -3.71
C SER A 26 14.56 21.77 -3.76
N ASN A 27 14.40 20.96 -4.81
CA ASN A 27 13.49 19.83 -4.76
C ASN A 27 14.15 18.81 -3.83
N SER A 28 14.06 19.04 -2.52
CA SER A 28 14.38 18.02 -1.53
C SER A 28 13.28 16.96 -1.64
N GLU A 29 13.44 16.03 -2.57
CA GLU A 29 12.87 14.71 -2.38
C GLU A 29 13.52 14.19 -1.09
N GLU A 30 12.83 14.38 0.04
CA GLU A 30 13.23 13.75 1.30
C GLU A 30 13.24 12.25 1.04
N GLU A 31 14.45 11.70 0.95
CA GLU A 31 14.66 10.27 0.77
C GLU A 31 14.04 9.56 1.97
N MET A 32 12.97 8.78 1.73
CA MET A 32 12.30 8.04 2.80
C MET A 32 13.31 7.13 3.49
N THR A 33 13.34 7.20 4.81
CA THR A 33 14.20 6.32 5.60
C THR A 33 13.64 4.90 5.59
N THR A 34 14.47 3.91 5.91
CA THR A 34 14.01 2.53 6.07
C THR A 34 12.91 2.40 7.12
N GLU A 35 12.91 3.24 8.15
CA GLU A 35 11.85 3.24 9.17
C GLU A 35 10.52 3.74 8.60
N ASP A 36 10.55 4.81 7.79
CA ASP A 36 9.36 5.34 7.12
C ASP A 36 8.74 4.29 6.17
N ILE A 37 9.59 3.61 5.39
CA ILE A 37 9.16 2.52 4.50
C ILE A 37 8.54 1.37 5.29
N ILE A 38 9.14 0.98 6.43
CA ILE A 38 8.61 -0.07 7.30
C ILE A 38 7.24 0.34 7.86
N GLU A 39 7.06 1.59 8.29
CA GLU A 39 5.77 2.08 8.78
C GLU A 39 4.69 2.08 7.69
N GLU A 40 5.02 2.56 6.48
CA GLU A 40 4.12 2.55 5.34
C GLU A 40 3.69 1.11 5.00
N LEU A 41 4.65 0.18 4.91
CA LEU A 41 4.37 -1.23 4.65
C LEU A 41 3.54 -1.87 5.76
N LYS A 42 3.73 -1.52 7.04
CA LYS A 42 2.88 -2.01 8.14
C LYS A 42 1.44 -1.52 7.99
N GLN A 43 1.23 -0.27 7.60
CA GLN A 43 -0.10 0.29 7.36
C GLN A 43 -0.76 -0.35 6.12
N GLY A 44 0.00 -0.51 5.04
CA GLY A 44 -0.41 -1.22 3.83
C GLY A 44 -0.82 -2.66 4.13
N LYS A 45 -0.01 -3.39 4.90
CA LYS A 45 -0.27 -4.76 5.36
C LYS A 45 -1.58 -4.83 6.13
N SER A 46 -1.77 -3.96 7.11
CA SER A 46 -2.99 -3.90 7.93
C SER A 46 -4.24 -3.69 7.06
N THR A 47 -4.16 -2.74 6.13
CA THR A 47 -5.26 -2.42 5.22
C THR A 47 -5.60 -3.59 4.30
N ALA A 48 -4.58 -4.18 3.65
CA ALA A 48 -4.76 -5.32 2.75
C ALA A 48 -5.30 -6.55 3.50
N ARG A 49 -4.77 -6.84 4.70
CA ARG A 49 -5.25 -7.94 5.55
C ARG A 49 -6.71 -7.76 5.93
N ALA A 50 -7.12 -6.55 6.30
CA ALA A 50 -8.52 -6.27 6.64
C ALA A 50 -9.46 -6.49 5.43
N VAL A 51 -9.01 -6.15 4.21
CA VAL A 51 -9.79 -6.42 2.99
C VAL A 51 -9.88 -7.92 2.70
N PHE A 52 -8.78 -8.65 2.83
CA PHE A 52 -8.77 -10.11 2.70
C PHE A 52 -9.74 -10.76 3.69
N THR A 53 -9.65 -10.41 4.97
CA THR A 53 -10.52 -10.98 6.02
C THR A 53 -12.00 -10.71 5.75
N ARG A 54 -12.36 -9.49 5.34
CA ARG A 54 -13.75 -9.17 4.99
C ARG A 54 -14.24 -9.94 3.77
N SER A 55 -13.40 -10.10 2.75
CA SER A 55 -13.76 -10.84 1.54
C SER A 55 -13.95 -12.32 1.84
N ARG A 56 -13.03 -12.93 2.61
CA ARG A 56 -13.15 -14.29 3.11
C ARG A 56 -14.43 -14.49 3.93
N HIS A 57 -14.71 -13.61 4.88
CA HIS A 57 -15.92 -13.72 5.70
C HIS A 57 -17.20 -13.63 4.87
N LYS A 58 -17.24 -12.73 3.87
CA LYS A 58 -18.39 -12.61 2.97
C LYS A 58 -18.60 -13.89 2.16
N LEU A 59 -17.53 -14.50 1.64
CA LEU A 59 -17.61 -15.79 0.95
C LEU A 59 -18.10 -16.89 1.88
N LEU A 60 -17.53 -17.03 3.08
CA LEU A 60 -17.95 -18.08 4.01
C LEU A 60 -19.44 -17.97 4.37
N ASN A 61 -19.97 -16.75 4.57
CA ASN A 61 -21.39 -16.55 4.78
C ASN A 61 -22.22 -16.95 3.55
N LEU A 62 -21.74 -16.68 2.33
CA LEU A 62 -22.38 -17.15 1.11
C LEU A 62 -22.36 -18.68 0.96
N LEU A 63 -21.40 -19.37 1.55
CA LEU A 63 -21.36 -20.84 1.54
C LEU A 63 -22.30 -21.43 2.62
N ASP A 64 -22.43 -20.77 3.77
CA ASP A 64 -23.21 -21.22 4.93
C ASP A 64 -24.74 -21.07 4.78
N LEU A 65 -25.22 -20.16 3.93
CA LEU A 65 -26.66 -19.93 3.67
C LEU A 65 -27.36 -21.09 2.90
N GLY A 66 -26.85 -22.32 2.98
CA GLY A 66 -27.08 -23.44 2.06
C GLY A 66 -28.43 -24.16 2.14
N ASP A 67 -29.32 -23.85 3.08
CA ASP A 67 -30.50 -24.70 3.35
C ASP A 67 -31.87 -24.00 3.26
N GLU A 68 -31.93 -22.69 2.98
CA GLU A 68 -33.21 -21.98 2.93
C GLU A 68 -33.67 -21.72 1.49
N ASP A 69 -34.57 -22.60 1.05
CA ASP A 69 -35.64 -22.42 0.06
C ASP A 69 -35.37 -21.55 -1.20
N ASP A 70 -35.57 -22.18 -2.35
CA ASP A 70 -35.97 -21.61 -3.66
C ASP A 70 -34.96 -21.53 -4.83
N GLU A 71 -35.39 -22.24 -5.89
CA GLU A 71 -35.13 -22.08 -7.33
C GLU A 71 -33.70 -22.29 -7.87
N GLU A 72 -33.58 -23.19 -8.87
CA GLU A 72 -32.39 -23.44 -9.70
C GLU A 72 -31.75 -22.15 -10.27
N PHE A 73 -32.55 -21.09 -10.46
CA PHE A 73 -32.08 -19.76 -10.88
C PHE A 73 -31.28 -19.03 -9.79
N SER A 74 -31.66 -19.19 -8.52
CA SER A 74 -30.95 -18.68 -7.33
C SER A 74 -29.56 -19.32 -7.20
N MET A 75 -29.46 -20.64 -7.46
CA MET A 75 -28.19 -21.37 -7.43
C MET A 75 -27.18 -20.92 -8.49
N LYS A 76 -27.63 -20.65 -9.74
CA LYS A 76 -26.75 -20.14 -10.81
C LYS A 76 -26.20 -18.75 -10.46
N SER A 77 -27.03 -17.89 -9.90
CA SER A 77 -26.60 -16.56 -9.44
C SER A 77 -25.60 -16.64 -8.30
N ARG A 78 -25.83 -17.54 -7.33
CA ARG A 78 -24.97 -17.72 -6.16
C ARG A 78 -23.63 -18.36 -6.49
N THR A 79 -23.60 -19.33 -7.41
CA THR A 79 -22.35 -19.91 -7.92
C THR A 79 -21.46 -18.84 -8.57
N LYS A 80 -22.07 -17.95 -9.36
CA LYS A 80 -21.35 -16.81 -9.93
C LYS A 80 -20.82 -15.88 -8.85
N GLU A 81 -21.62 -15.55 -7.84
CA GLU A 81 -21.18 -14.72 -6.72
C GLU A 81 -20.02 -15.38 -5.94
N VAL A 82 -20.08 -16.69 -5.69
CA VAL A 82 -18.99 -17.47 -5.09
C VAL A 82 -17.70 -17.35 -5.90
N GLN A 83 -17.79 -17.48 -7.23
CA GLN A 83 -16.64 -17.34 -8.11
C GLN A 83 -16.04 -15.93 -8.06
N GLU A 84 -16.87 -14.88 -8.13
CA GLU A 84 -16.43 -13.48 -8.01
C GLU A 84 -15.72 -13.21 -6.68
N TRP A 85 -16.21 -13.80 -5.58
CA TRP A 85 -15.54 -13.66 -4.28
C TRP A 85 -14.25 -14.47 -4.18
N CYS A 86 -14.13 -15.63 -4.84
CA CYS A 86 -12.87 -16.36 -4.93
C CYS A 86 -11.80 -15.53 -5.64
N GLU A 87 -12.11 -14.99 -6.83
CA GLU A 87 -11.19 -14.12 -7.59
C GLU A 87 -10.75 -12.88 -6.78
N LYS A 88 -11.67 -12.31 -6.01
CA LYS A 88 -11.36 -11.19 -5.13
C LYS A 88 -10.46 -11.60 -3.96
N ILE A 89 -10.67 -12.78 -3.39
CA ILE A 89 -9.83 -13.31 -2.32
C ILE A 89 -8.42 -13.56 -2.85
N ASP A 90 -8.26 -14.17 -4.03
CA ASP A 90 -6.98 -14.34 -4.71
C ASP A 90 -6.23 -13.01 -4.90
N THR A 91 -6.94 -12.02 -5.44
CA THR A 91 -6.34 -10.70 -5.68
C THR A 91 -5.88 -10.05 -4.35
N THR A 92 -6.68 -10.18 -3.30
CA THR A 92 -6.37 -9.56 -2.00
C THR A 92 -5.33 -10.34 -1.20
N SER A 93 -5.25 -11.66 -1.36
CA SER A 93 -4.22 -12.51 -0.77
C SER A 93 -2.86 -12.25 -1.42
N GLU A 94 -2.79 -12.17 -2.75
CA GLU A 94 -1.57 -11.81 -3.48
C GLU A 94 -1.04 -10.44 -3.04
N LYS A 95 -1.94 -9.45 -2.90
CA LYS A 95 -1.58 -8.12 -2.41
C LYS A 95 -1.01 -8.15 -1.00
N VAL A 96 -1.66 -8.87 -0.06
CA VAL A 96 -1.16 -8.90 1.33
C VAL A 96 0.17 -9.63 1.43
N LEU A 97 0.35 -10.74 0.68
CA LEU A 97 1.58 -11.52 0.65
C LEU A 97 2.74 -10.72 0.03
N THR A 98 2.46 -9.94 -1.02
CA THR A 98 3.47 -9.04 -1.63
C THR A 98 3.97 -8.00 -0.64
N ILE A 99 3.05 -7.30 0.05
CA ILE A 99 3.43 -6.30 1.06
C ILE A 99 4.18 -6.95 2.24
N MET A 100 3.76 -8.15 2.67
CA MET A 100 4.46 -8.90 3.71
C MET A 100 5.88 -9.29 3.27
N LYS A 101 6.06 -9.70 2.02
CA LYS A 101 7.38 -10.04 1.48
C LYS A 101 8.31 -8.82 1.45
N GLU A 102 7.81 -7.67 0.97
CA GLU A 102 8.55 -6.40 1.00
C GLU A 102 8.92 -6.01 2.43
N LEU A 103 7.97 -6.12 3.37
CA LEU A 103 8.22 -5.82 4.79
C LEU A 103 9.25 -6.77 5.41
N ALA A 104 9.24 -8.05 5.05
CA ALA A 104 10.24 -9.02 5.49
C ALA A 104 11.65 -8.70 4.94
N ASP A 105 11.72 -8.16 3.72
CA ASP A 105 12.96 -7.71 3.10
C ASP A 105 13.51 -6.43 3.78
N GLU A 106 12.65 -5.46 4.10
CA GLU A 106 13.05 -4.28 4.88
C GLU A 106 13.57 -4.66 6.28
N TYR A 107 12.89 -5.57 6.97
CA TYR A 107 13.39 -6.11 8.25
C TYR A 107 14.74 -6.82 8.10
N ALA A 108 14.98 -7.48 6.96
CA ALA A 108 16.27 -8.11 6.68
C ALA A 108 17.40 -7.07 6.52
N LYS A 109 17.13 -5.92 5.87
CA LYS A 109 18.11 -4.84 5.70
C LYS A 109 18.60 -4.29 7.03
N ILE A 110 17.70 -4.14 8.01
CA ILE A 110 18.04 -3.68 9.36
C ILE A 110 18.44 -4.81 10.33
N LYS A 111 18.55 -6.05 9.83
CA LYS A 111 18.90 -7.26 10.60
C LYS A 111 17.92 -7.59 11.74
N ASP A 112 16.66 -7.15 11.65
CA ASP A 112 15.60 -7.54 12.58
C ASP A 112 15.04 -8.93 12.23
N ARG A 113 15.72 -9.96 12.74
CA ARG A 113 15.35 -11.36 12.51
C ARG A 113 14.02 -11.74 13.15
N LYS A 114 13.65 -11.11 14.27
CA LYS A 114 12.42 -11.45 15.00
C LYS A 114 11.21 -11.00 14.21
N SER A 115 11.21 -9.74 13.76
CA SER A 115 10.11 -9.21 12.96
C SER A 115 10.00 -9.92 11.62
N LYS A 116 11.12 -10.20 10.94
CA LYS A 116 11.12 -11.01 9.72
C LYS A 116 10.49 -12.40 9.92
N SER A 117 10.87 -13.10 10.98
CA SER A 117 10.32 -14.43 11.29
C SER A 117 8.81 -14.37 11.58
N ASN A 118 8.35 -13.33 12.28
CA ASN A 118 6.93 -13.14 12.55
C ASN A 118 6.15 -12.90 11.25
N ILE A 119 6.69 -12.10 10.32
CA ILE A 119 6.06 -11.87 9.02
C ILE A 119 5.98 -13.17 8.21
N SER A 120 7.01 -14.02 8.25
CA SER A 120 7.00 -15.32 7.55
C SER A 120 5.89 -16.23 8.09
N PHE A 121 5.74 -16.32 9.42
CA PHE A 121 4.65 -17.07 10.05
C PHE A 121 3.27 -16.49 9.71
N GLU A 122 3.13 -15.16 9.67
CA GLU A 122 1.89 -14.51 9.24
C GLU A 122 1.54 -14.87 7.79
N MET A 123 2.52 -14.91 6.88
CA MET A 123 2.31 -15.30 5.48
C MET A 123 1.81 -16.74 5.35
N GLU A 124 2.44 -17.69 6.05
CA GLU A 124 2.00 -19.10 6.09
C GLU A 124 0.54 -19.21 6.54
N LYS A 125 0.13 -18.37 7.51
CA LYS A 125 -1.26 -18.32 7.97
C LYS A 125 -2.22 -17.78 6.89
N ILE A 126 -1.82 -16.79 6.09
CA ILE A 126 -2.63 -16.31 4.96
C ILE A 126 -2.85 -17.44 3.95
N GLU A 127 -1.76 -18.13 3.59
CA GLU A 127 -1.77 -19.22 2.60
C GLU A 127 -2.68 -20.36 3.06
N MET A 128 -2.57 -20.78 4.33
CA MET A 128 -3.46 -21.78 4.91
C MET A 128 -4.93 -21.33 4.91
N GLU A 129 -5.22 -20.08 5.30
CA GLU A 129 -6.59 -19.55 5.28
C GLU A 129 -7.15 -19.47 3.85
N LEU A 130 -6.31 -19.22 2.85
CA LEU A 130 -6.67 -19.20 1.44
C LEU A 130 -7.00 -20.60 0.93
N ASP A 131 -6.14 -21.57 1.22
CA ASP A 131 -6.34 -22.98 0.83
C ASP A 131 -7.64 -23.53 1.41
N GLU A 132 -7.89 -23.34 2.72
CA GLU A 132 -9.16 -23.72 3.36
C GLU A 132 -10.36 -23.08 2.67
N THR A 133 -10.24 -21.81 2.27
CA THR A 133 -11.33 -21.08 1.61
C THR A 133 -11.62 -21.64 0.22
N HIS A 134 -10.58 -21.98 -0.54
CA HIS A 134 -10.70 -22.62 -1.84
C HIS A 134 -11.30 -24.02 -1.73
N GLU A 135 -10.86 -24.83 -0.78
CA GLU A 135 -11.43 -26.16 -0.56
C GLU A 135 -12.94 -26.11 -0.32
N LEU A 136 -13.39 -25.17 0.53
CA LEU A 136 -14.82 -24.97 0.80
C LEU A 136 -15.58 -24.48 -0.44
N ALA A 137 -15.05 -23.48 -1.15
CA ALA A 137 -15.69 -22.95 -2.35
C ALA A 137 -15.78 -24.00 -3.47
N TYR A 138 -14.71 -24.78 -3.69
CA TYR A 138 -14.72 -25.86 -4.67
C TYR A 138 -15.64 -27.00 -4.26
N SER A 139 -15.76 -27.30 -2.96
CA SER A 139 -16.73 -28.29 -2.49
C SER A 139 -18.16 -27.84 -2.79
N TYR A 140 -18.47 -26.56 -2.56
CA TYR A 140 -19.79 -25.99 -2.85
C TYR A 140 -20.13 -26.02 -4.34
N MET A 141 -19.20 -25.63 -5.22
CA MET A 141 -19.43 -25.58 -6.67
C MET A 141 -19.48 -26.97 -7.36
N LYS A 142 -19.14 -28.05 -6.64
CA LYS A 142 -19.24 -29.44 -7.14
C LYS A 142 -20.59 -30.10 -6.88
N VAL A 143 -21.40 -29.51 -6.00
CA VAL A 143 -22.77 -29.95 -5.66
C VAL A 143 -23.74 -29.33 -6.64
#